data_AF-A0A6B2LUJ4-F1
#
_entry.id   AF-A0A6B2LUJ4-F1
#
_cell.length_a   1.000
_cell.length_b   1.000
_cell.length_c   1.000
_cell.angle_alpha   90.00
_cell.angle_beta   90.00
_cell.angle_gamma   90.00
#
_symmetry.space_group_name_H-M   'P 1'
#
loop_
_entity.id
_entity.type
_entity.pdbx_description
1 polymer ?
#
loop_
_entity_poly.entity_id
_entity_poly.type
_entity_poly.pdbx_seq_one_letter_code
_entity_poly.pdbx_strand_id
1 'polypeptide(L)'
;MSSFNNTTIESESLPSLKHIIHTSSDKIPGTIRYYDLLEDSGEVIDNTITIDDPINIQFTSGTTGQPKGTVLTHKNILNNGYFTGEILGLNENHTICVPV
;
A
#
# COMPACT_ATOMS: atom_id res chain seq x y z
N MET A 1 -11.41 18.30 -13.76
CA MET A 1 -11.26 17.34 -14.88
C MET A 1 -9.77 17.15 -15.10
N SER A 2 -9.13 16.40 -14.20
CA SER A 2 -7.68 16.22 -14.15
C SER A 2 -7.21 15.18 -15.18
N SER A 3 -6.07 15.47 -15.78
CA SER A 3 -5.58 14.96 -17.05
C SER A 3 -4.81 13.62 -16.94
N PHE A 4 -5.41 12.58 -16.35
CA PHE A 4 -4.73 11.29 -16.19
C PHE A 4 -4.74 10.38 -17.44
N ASN A 5 -5.40 10.80 -18.52
CA ASN A 5 -5.67 9.92 -19.67
C ASN A 5 -4.44 9.54 -20.52
N ASN A 6 -3.23 10.07 -20.24
CA ASN A 6 -2.06 9.89 -21.10
C ASN A 6 -0.94 8.98 -20.53
N THR A 7 -1.21 8.23 -19.46
CA THR A 7 -0.20 7.40 -18.75
C THR A 7 -0.57 5.92 -18.65
N THR A 8 -1.49 5.43 -19.48
CA THR A 8 -1.82 4.00 -19.54
C THR A 8 -0.79 3.25 -20.38
N ILE A 9 -0.18 2.22 -19.81
CA ILE A 9 0.80 1.35 -20.44
C ILE A 9 0.09 0.16 -21.07
N GLU A 10 0.51 -0.20 -22.28
CA GLU A 10 0.14 -1.44 -22.95
C GLU A 10 1.40 -2.29 -23.11
N SER A 11 1.35 -3.51 -22.56
CA SER A 11 2.47 -4.45 -22.59
C SER A 11 1.97 -5.84 -22.96
N GLU A 12 2.56 -6.43 -23.98
CA GLU A 12 2.26 -7.82 -24.37
C GLU A 12 2.72 -8.81 -23.29
N SER A 13 3.86 -8.55 -22.66
CA SER A 13 4.42 -9.42 -21.61
C SER A 13 3.73 -9.23 -20.25
N LEU A 14 3.15 -8.06 -19.99
CA LEU A 14 2.41 -7.75 -18.76
C LEU A 14 1.04 -7.11 -19.09
N PRO A 15 0.07 -7.87 -19.62
CA PRO A 15 -1.19 -7.30 -20.12
C PRO A 15 -2.03 -6.58 -19.04
N SER A 16 -1.86 -6.99 -17.77
CA SER A 16 -2.55 -6.40 -16.62
C SER A 16 -1.88 -5.12 -16.09
N LEU A 17 -0.62 -4.83 -16.44
CA LEU A 17 0.05 -3.61 -16.02
C LEU A 17 -0.52 -2.42 -16.79
N LYS A 18 -1.10 -1.46 -16.06
CA LYS A 18 -1.68 -0.25 -16.66
C LYS A 18 -0.95 1.03 -16.29
N HIS A 19 -0.40 1.12 -15.08
CA HIS A 19 0.26 2.34 -14.61
C HIS A 19 1.53 2.00 -13.84
N ILE A 20 2.54 2.83 -13.99
CA ILE A 20 3.73 2.82 -13.14
C ILE A 20 3.69 4.10 -12.31
N ILE A 21 3.63 3.95 -11.00
CA ILE A 21 3.69 5.04 -10.04
C ILE A 21 5.07 5.03 -9.40
N HIS A 22 5.73 6.19 -9.29
CA HIS A 22 7.06 6.30 -8.69
C HIS A 22 7.17 7.46 -7.70
N THR A 23 8.14 7.37 -6.80
CA THR A 23 8.40 8.35 -5.73
C THR A 23 9.57 9.30 -6.02
N SER A 24 10.20 9.22 -7.20
CA SER A 24 11.21 10.20 -7.63
C SER A 24 10.61 11.61 -7.80
N SER A 25 11.43 12.64 -7.59
CA SER A 25 11.10 14.03 -7.91
C SER A 25 11.04 14.31 -9.41
N ASP A 26 11.73 13.52 -10.24
CA ASP A 26 11.84 13.78 -11.67
C ASP A 26 10.56 13.39 -12.42
N LYS A 27 10.23 14.10 -13.51
CA LYS A 27 9.17 13.66 -14.42
C LYS A 27 9.72 12.62 -15.39
N ILE A 28 9.23 11.39 -15.27
CA ILE A 28 9.63 10.29 -16.15
C ILE A 28 8.50 10.07 -17.18
N PRO A 29 8.79 10.08 -18.50
CA PRO A 29 7.76 9.84 -19.51
C PRO A 29 7.08 8.47 -19.34
N GLY A 30 5.75 8.43 -19.45
CA GLY A 30 4.96 7.19 -19.35
C GLY A 30 4.69 6.71 -17.92
N THR A 31 5.06 7.47 -16.89
CA THR A 31 4.80 7.13 -15.48
C THR A 31 4.02 8.24 -14.76
N ILE A 32 3.52 7.92 -13.58
CA ILE A 32 2.81 8.85 -12.69
C ILE A 32 3.68 9.12 -11.46
N ARG A 33 3.88 10.38 -11.11
CA ARG A 33 4.52 10.75 -9.84
C ARG A 33 3.54 10.54 -8.69
N TYR A 34 3.98 9.85 -7.65
CA TYR A 34 3.18 9.62 -6.43
C TYR A 34 2.71 10.94 -5.81
N TYR A 35 3.59 11.94 -5.74
CA TYR A 35 3.26 13.24 -5.14
C TYR A 35 2.16 13.99 -5.90
N ASP A 36 2.07 13.80 -7.22
CA ASP A 36 1.05 14.46 -8.04
C ASP A 36 -0.35 13.85 -7.78
N LEU A 37 -0.41 12.57 -7.35
CA LEU A 37 -1.65 11.91 -6.93
C LEU A 37 -2.14 12.37 -5.56
N LEU A 38 -1.24 12.74 -4.66
CA LEU A 38 -1.60 13.21 -3.32
C LEU A 38 -2.33 14.56 -3.35
N GLU A 39 -1.98 15.41 -4.32
CA GLU A 39 -2.61 16.73 -4.49
C GLU A 39 -4.02 16.63 -5.10
N ASP A 40 -4.33 15.52 -5.79
CA ASP A 40 -5.62 15.24 -6.41
C ASP A 40 -6.28 13.99 -5.77
N SER A 41 -6.33 13.96 -4.43
CA SER A 41 -7.02 12.89 -3.73
C SER A 41 -8.52 12.99 -4.02
N GLY A 42 -9.00 12.16 -4.96
CA GLY A 42 -10.42 12.05 -5.28
C GLY A 42 -11.28 11.66 -4.08
N GLU A 43 -12.60 11.62 -4.28
CA GLU A 43 -13.53 11.18 -3.24
C GLU A 43 -13.31 9.70 -2.90
N VAL A 44 -13.54 9.32 -1.64
CA VAL A 44 -13.51 7.91 -1.21
C VAL A 44 -14.64 7.17 -1.92
N ILE A 45 -14.28 6.23 -2.79
CA ILE A 45 -15.19 5.67 -3.80
C ILE A 45 -16.05 4.52 -3.24
N ASP A 46 -15.64 3.85 -2.16
CA ASP A 46 -16.22 2.55 -1.80
C ASP A 46 -16.48 2.37 -0.30
N ASN A 47 -17.76 2.19 0.06
CA ASN A 47 -18.24 1.86 1.40
C ASN A 47 -18.57 0.37 1.56
N THR A 48 -18.26 -0.47 0.57
CA THR A 48 -18.55 -1.92 0.58
C THR A 48 -17.42 -2.76 1.18
N ILE A 49 -16.28 -2.14 1.49
CA ILE A 49 -15.13 -2.77 2.14
C ILE A 49 -15.49 -3.21 3.56
N THR A 50 -15.16 -4.46 3.88
CA THR A 50 -15.37 -5.09 5.18
C THR A 50 -14.06 -5.40 5.89
N ILE A 51 -14.13 -5.65 7.20
CA ILE A 51 -12.94 -5.93 8.02
C ILE A 51 -12.22 -7.24 7.65
N ASP A 52 -12.91 -8.16 6.97
CA ASP A 52 -12.37 -9.46 6.59
C ASP A 52 -11.80 -9.45 5.16
N ASP A 53 -11.87 -8.31 4.47
CA ASP A 53 -11.27 -8.18 3.14
C ASP A 53 -9.72 -8.12 3.21
N PRO A 54 -9.02 -8.80 2.29
CA PRO A 54 -7.57 -8.70 2.15
C PRO A 54 -7.11 -7.28 1.81
N ILE A 55 -6.06 -6.79 2.49
CA ILE A 55 -5.43 -5.49 2.20
C ILE A 55 -3.92 -5.58 1.98
N ASN A 56 -3.26 -6.63 2.49
CA ASN A 56 -1.82 -6.77 2.41
C ASN A 56 -1.39 -8.20 2.11
N ILE A 57 -0.31 -8.34 1.34
CA ILE A 57 0.40 -9.61 1.18
C ILE A 57 1.83 -9.40 1.69
N GLN A 58 2.14 -10.01 2.84
CA GLN A 58 3.46 -9.93 3.44
C GLN A 58 4.29 -11.13 3.00
N PHE A 59 5.39 -10.87 2.29
CA PHE A 59 6.40 -11.88 2.03
C PHE A 59 7.39 -11.94 3.19
N THR A 60 7.74 -13.16 3.59
CA THR A 60 8.75 -13.43 4.61
C THR A 60 9.82 -14.33 4.03
N SER A 61 11.08 -14.11 4.41
CA SER A 61 12.21 -14.85 3.83
C SER A 61 12.16 -16.35 4.13
N GLY A 62 11.49 -16.75 5.22
CA GLY A 62 11.33 -18.15 5.63
C GLY A 62 12.67 -18.83 5.91
N THR A 63 12.94 -19.21 7.15
CA THR A 63 14.23 -19.85 7.50
C THR A 63 14.45 -21.24 6.88
N THR A 64 13.48 -21.77 6.13
CA THR A 64 13.49 -23.16 5.62
C THR A 64 13.05 -23.31 4.15
N GLY A 65 13.01 -22.26 3.32
CA GLY A 65 12.62 -22.43 1.91
C GLY A 65 12.28 -21.17 1.12
N GLN A 66 11.44 -21.33 0.08
CA GLN A 66 11.00 -20.22 -0.77
C GLN A 66 10.11 -19.23 0.02
N PRO A 67 10.18 -17.91 -0.27
CA PRO A 67 9.33 -16.92 0.37
C PRO A 67 7.85 -17.26 0.22
N LYS A 68 7.12 -17.19 1.34
CA LYS A 68 5.67 -17.39 1.35
C LYS A 68 4.98 -16.04 1.53
N GLY A 69 4.00 -15.76 0.67
CA GLY A 69 3.13 -14.60 0.80
C GLY A 69 1.99 -14.92 1.77
N THR A 70 1.91 -14.18 2.88
CA THR A 70 0.79 -14.26 3.82
C THR A 70 -0.20 -13.16 3.50
N VAL A 71 -1.45 -13.54 3.24
CA VAL A 71 -2.54 -12.59 3.02
C VAL A 71 -3.06 -12.11 4.37
N LEU A 72 -3.11 -10.81 4.58
CA LEU A 72 -3.60 -10.16 5.80
C LEU A 72 -4.84 -9.32 5.49
N THR A 73 -5.87 -9.47 6.32
CA THR A 73 -7.08 -8.66 6.26
C THR A 73 -6.92 -7.37 7.06
N HIS A 74 -7.84 -6.42 6.88
CA HIS A 74 -7.92 -5.22 7.72
C HIS A 74 -7.95 -5.56 9.21
N LYS A 75 -8.77 -6.54 9.60
CA LYS A 75 -8.88 -7.03 10.99
C LYS A 75 -7.56 -7.61 11.52
N ASN A 76 -6.81 -8.35 10.70
CA ASN A 76 -5.53 -8.92 11.13
C ASN A 76 -4.53 -7.83 11.52
N ILE A 77 -4.36 -6.82 10.66
CA ILE A 77 -3.39 -5.74 10.87
C ILE A 77 -3.80 -4.88 12.07
N LEU A 78 -5.06 -4.46 12.13
CA LEU A 78 -5.52 -3.52 13.15
C LEU A 78 -5.51 -4.15 14.54
N ASN A 79 -5.95 -5.40 14.68
CA ASN A 79 -5.89 -6.11 15.96
C ASN A 79 -4.45 -6.38 16.40
N ASN A 80 -3.53 -6.70 15.47
CA ASN A 80 -2.12 -6.87 15.83
C ASN A 80 -1.54 -5.57 16.40
N GLY A 81 -1.74 -4.43 15.72
CA GLY A 81 -1.30 -3.12 16.22
C GLY A 81 -1.91 -2.75 17.57
N TYR A 82 -3.23 -2.93 17.73
CA TYR A 82 -3.93 -2.65 18.99
C TYR A 82 -3.37 -3.47 20.15
N PHE A 83 -3.34 -4.80 20.04
CA PHE A 83 -2.88 -5.66 21.13
C PHE A 83 -1.39 -5.49 21.42
N THR A 84 -0.56 -5.24 20.40
CA THR A 84 0.86 -4.88 20.62
C THR A 84 0.98 -3.59 21.42
N GLY A 85 0.18 -2.56 21.10
CA GLY A 85 0.16 -1.31 21.85
C GLY A 85 -0.25 -1.50 23.31
N GLU A 86 -1.31 -2.28 23.56
CA GLU A 86 -1.79 -2.59 24.91
C GLU A 86 -0.72 -3.34 25.73
N ILE A 87 -0.07 -4.35 25.15
CA ILE A 87 0.97 -5.14 25.83
C ILE A 87 2.19 -4.28 26.18
N LEU A 88 2.54 -3.34 25.30
CA LEU A 88 3.67 -2.42 25.51
C LEU A 88 3.31 -1.22 26.40
N GLY A 89 2.03 -1.04 26.76
CA GLY A 89 1.56 0.13 27.52
C GLY A 89 1.73 1.44 26.76
N LEU A 90 1.61 1.40 25.43
CA LEU A 90 1.73 2.60 24.60
C LEU A 90 0.60 3.58 24.91
N ASN A 91 0.91 4.87 24.84
CA ASN A 91 -0.02 5.97 25.00
C ASN A 91 0.49 7.15 24.17
N GLU A 92 -0.29 8.21 24.10
CA GLU A 92 -0.04 9.40 23.28
C GLU A 92 1.26 10.15 23.62
N ASN A 93 1.87 9.91 24.78
CA ASN A 93 3.14 10.53 25.18
C ASN A 93 4.37 9.72 24.73
N HIS A 94 4.17 8.49 24.23
CA HIS A 94 5.26 7.67 23.73
C HIS A 94 5.62 8.03 22.29
N THR A 95 6.92 8.11 22.00
CA THR A 95 7.43 8.20 20.63
C THR A 95 7.93 6.83 20.20
N ILE A 96 7.39 6.32 19.09
CA ILE A 96 7.78 5.04 18.51
C ILE A 96 8.82 5.28 17.43
N CYS A 97 9.99 4.65 17.55
CA CYS A 97 10.93 4.57 16.44
C CYS A 97 10.43 3.51 15.45
N VAL A 98 10.15 3.91 14.21
CA VAL A 98 9.82 2.99 13.12
C VAL A 98 11.04 2.92 12.21
N PRO A 99 11.96 1.96 12.42
CA PRO A 99 13.08 1.78 11.52
C PRO A 99 12.54 1.36 10.15
N VAL A 100 13.00 2.05 9.11
CA VAL A 100 12.78 1.71 7.70
C VAL A 100 13.74 0.62 7.24
#